data_AF-X6L8W1-F1
#
_entry.id   AF-X6L8W1-F1
#
_cell.length_a   1.000
_cell.length_b   1.000
_cell.length_c   1.000
_cell.angle_alpha   90.00
_cell.angle_beta   90.00
_cell.angle_gamma   90.00
#
_symmetry.space_group_name_H-M   'P 1'
#
loop_
_entity.id
_entity.type
_entity.pdbx_description
1 polymer ?
#
loop_
_entity_poly.entity_id
_entity_poly.type
_entity_poly.pdbx_seq_one_letter_code
_entity_poly.pdbx_strand_id
1 'polypeptide(L)'
;RCINDLIVKCPRQYQQETQIYQKGEEGRSYENAQIKCDFKGKIENLNDHLNDSCPLKLEECWFRSFGCNCLYFKHELENNYVLKMKYHFHLVMTKLGSMQQTINQLQEETRRLRLENIKLKAEMEMNGKIQYETVLKIQCENAILKQQLLQQQYILNSNDQQVCPIQSSATKKRNII
;
A
#
# COMPACT_ATOMS: atom_id res chain seq x y z
N ARG A 1 -6.16 -36.43 49.40
CA ARG A 1 -5.70 -36.79 48.03
C ARG A 1 -5.54 -35.49 47.25
N CYS A 2 -4.36 -35.20 46.73
CA CYS A 2 -4.13 -34.03 45.89
C CYS A 2 -4.63 -34.32 44.48
N ILE A 3 -5.21 -33.32 43.82
CA ILE A 3 -5.74 -33.46 42.44
C ILE A 3 -4.63 -33.91 41.49
N ASN A 4 -3.39 -33.46 41.71
CA ASN A 4 -2.24 -33.76 40.86
C ASN A 4 -1.90 -35.26 40.75
N ASP A 5 -2.23 -36.06 41.76
CA ASP A 5 -1.93 -37.51 41.77
C ASP A 5 -3.01 -38.35 41.08
N LEU A 6 -4.07 -37.73 40.56
CA LEU A 6 -5.10 -38.45 39.83
C LEU A 6 -4.52 -39.08 38.56
N ILE A 7 -4.67 -40.40 38.44
CA ILE A 7 -4.27 -41.14 37.24
C ILE A 7 -5.36 -40.98 36.18
N VAL A 8 -4.98 -40.41 35.05
CA VAL A 8 -5.86 -40.13 33.92
C VAL A 8 -5.36 -40.85 32.66
N LYS A 9 -6.30 -41.16 31.77
CA LYS A 9 -6.00 -41.61 30.40
C LYS A 9 -5.93 -40.42 29.45
N CYS A 10 -5.30 -40.59 28.29
CA CYS A 10 -5.27 -39.56 27.26
C CYS A 10 -6.69 -39.13 26.84
N PRO A 11 -7.06 -37.83 26.96
CA PRO A 11 -8.34 -37.33 26.50
C PRO A 11 -8.56 -37.50 24.99
N ARG A 12 -7.49 -37.38 24.18
CA ARG A 12 -7.58 -37.57 22.72
C ARG A 12 -7.89 -39.03 22.36
N GLN A 13 -7.28 -39.98 23.06
CA GLN A 13 -7.59 -41.41 22.91
C GLN A 13 -9.05 -41.68 23.28
N TYR A 14 -9.51 -41.13 24.40
CA TYR A 14 -10.89 -41.29 24.83
C TYR A 14 -11.89 -40.74 23.80
N GLN A 15 -11.61 -39.56 23.26
CA GLN A 15 -12.43 -38.96 22.21
C GLN A 15 -12.49 -39.85 20.96
N GLN A 16 -11.35 -40.36 20.49
CA GLN A 16 -11.29 -41.26 19.34
C GLN A 16 -12.09 -42.55 19.58
N GLU A 17 -11.94 -43.18 20.75
CA GLU A 17 -12.72 -44.36 21.16
C GLU A 17 -14.23 -44.06 21.16
N THR A 18 -14.67 -42.96 21.77
CA THR A 18 -16.10 -42.60 21.82
C THR A 18 -16.70 -42.35 20.44
N GLN A 19 -15.93 -41.75 19.52
CA GLN A 19 -16.37 -41.53 18.14
C GLN A 19 -16.51 -42.84 17.35
N ILE A 20 -15.64 -43.83 17.62
CA ILE A 20 -15.71 -45.16 17.00
C ILE A 20 -17.00 -45.88 17.42
N TYR A 21 -17.37 -45.83 18.70
CA TYR A 21 -18.60 -46.46 19.20
C TYR A 21 -19.89 -45.82 18.63
N GLN A 22 -19.85 -44.55 18.22
CA GLN A 22 -21.02 -43.83 17.71
C GLN A 22 -21.24 -43.96 16.20
N LYS A 23 -20.21 -44.27 15.41
CA LYS A 23 -20.29 -44.21 13.93
C LYS A 23 -20.54 -45.54 13.21
N GLY A 24 -20.49 -46.69 13.90
CA GLY A 24 -20.58 -48.00 13.24
C GLY A 24 -19.42 -48.26 12.27
N GLU A 25 -19.31 -49.48 11.76
CA GLU A 25 -18.13 -49.96 11.02
C GLU A 25 -17.88 -49.27 9.66
N GLU A 26 -18.86 -48.53 9.14
CA GLU A 26 -18.85 -47.94 7.79
C GLU A 26 -18.20 -46.54 7.70
N GLY A 27 -17.89 -45.92 8.84
CA GLY A 27 -17.25 -44.59 8.92
C GLY A 27 -15.73 -44.62 9.12
N ARG A 28 -15.06 -45.75 8.86
CA ARG A 28 -13.61 -45.88 9.01
C ARG A 28 -12.89 -45.03 7.96
N SER A 29 -12.37 -43.87 8.35
CA SER A 29 -11.04 -43.53 7.84
C SER A 29 -10.11 -44.61 8.38
N TYR A 30 -9.59 -45.46 7.50
CA TYR A 30 -8.73 -46.59 7.84
C TYR A 30 -7.48 -46.14 8.63
N GLU A 31 -7.05 -44.89 8.44
CA GLU A 31 -5.92 -44.26 9.11
C GLU A 31 -6.19 -44.00 10.61
N ASN A 32 -7.39 -43.53 10.98
CA ASN A 32 -7.75 -43.25 12.38
C ASN A 32 -7.89 -44.50 13.27
N ALA A 33 -7.88 -45.71 12.71
CA ALA A 33 -8.06 -46.93 13.51
C ALA A 33 -6.74 -47.53 14.02
N GLN A 34 -5.60 -47.13 13.45
CA GLN A 34 -4.34 -47.83 13.68
C GLN A 34 -3.50 -47.24 14.81
N ILE A 35 -3.66 -45.95 15.11
CA ILE A 35 -2.85 -45.27 16.11
C ILE A 35 -3.61 -45.16 17.42
N LYS A 36 -2.97 -45.65 18.47
CA LYS A 36 -3.46 -45.60 19.84
C LYS A 36 -2.48 -44.83 20.69
N CYS A 37 -3.01 -44.04 21.61
CA CYS A 37 -2.24 -43.48 22.71
C CYS A 37 -2.52 -44.29 23.98
N ASP A 38 -1.46 -44.84 24.55
CA ASP A 38 -1.47 -45.66 25.76
C ASP A 38 -1.16 -44.84 27.03
N PHE A 39 -1.12 -43.51 26.93
CA PHE A 39 -0.82 -42.65 28.07
C PHE A 39 -1.79 -42.90 29.22
N LYS A 40 -1.21 -43.29 30.34
CA LYS A 40 -1.87 -43.46 31.63
C LYS A 40 -0.91 -42.95 32.70
N GLY A 41 -1.16 -41.75 33.20
CA GLY A 41 -0.25 -41.07 34.11
C GLY A 41 -0.98 -40.06 34.99
N LYS A 42 -0.22 -39.39 35.86
CA LYS A 42 -0.76 -38.33 36.71
C LYS A 42 -1.26 -37.14 35.89
N ILE A 43 -2.31 -36.47 36.35
CA ILE A 43 -2.89 -35.30 35.68
C ILE A 43 -1.89 -34.14 35.54
N GLU A 44 -0.93 -34.01 36.47
CA GLU A 44 0.14 -33.00 36.39
C GLU A 44 1.01 -33.16 35.13
N ASN A 45 1.17 -34.40 34.62
CA ASN A 45 1.96 -34.70 33.42
C ASN A 45 1.14 -34.68 32.12
N LEU A 46 -0.18 -34.44 32.22
CA LEU A 46 -1.08 -34.56 31.06
C LEU A 46 -0.81 -33.48 30.01
N ASN A 47 -0.52 -32.25 30.43
CA ASN A 47 -0.31 -31.14 29.51
C ASN A 47 0.93 -31.37 28.63
N ASP A 48 2.05 -31.75 29.25
CA ASP A 48 3.30 -32.07 28.56
C ASP A 48 3.09 -33.23 27.58
N HIS A 49 2.33 -34.25 27.99
CA HIS A 49 1.94 -35.32 27.09
C HIS A 49 1.19 -34.79 25.85
N LEU A 50 0.13 -34.00 26.04
CA LEU A 50 -0.71 -33.51 24.95
C LEU A 50 0.06 -32.62 23.95
N ASN A 51 1.08 -31.91 24.41
CA ASN A 51 1.84 -30.97 23.59
C ASN A 51 3.03 -31.62 22.87
N ASP A 52 3.73 -32.55 23.53
CA ASP A 52 5.06 -32.96 23.07
C ASP A 52 5.13 -34.42 22.59
N SER A 53 4.44 -35.32 23.29
CA SER A 53 4.60 -36.77 23.10
C SER A 53 3.35 -37.49 22.60
N CYS A 54 2.18 -36.87 22.64
CA CYS A 54 0.93 -37.52 22.26
C CYS A 54 0.93 -37.89 20.77
N PRO A 55 0.85 -39.20 20.41
CA PRO A 55 0.86 -39.62 19.01
C PRO A 55 -0.40 -39.21 18.25
N LEU A 56 -1.47 -38.86 18.98
CA LEU A 56 -2.74 -38.35 18.46
C LEU A 56 -2.76 -36.83 18.32
N LYS A 57 -1.62 -36.16 18.50
CA LYS A 57 -1.50 -34.73 18.19
C LYS A 57 -1.62 -34.53 16.69
N LEU A 58 -2.56 -33.67 16.30
CA LEU A 58 -2.67 -33.18 14.94
C LEU A 58 -1.74 -31.97 14.78
N GLU A 59 -0.97 -31.99 13.71
CA GLU A 59 -0.09 -30.90 13.28
C GLU A 59 -0.62 -30.33 11.97
N GLU A 60 -0.38 -29.03 11.78
CA GLU A 60 -0.73 -28.35 10.55
C GLU A 60 0.23 -28.71 9.41
N CYS A 61 -0.30 -28.78 8.19
CA CYS A 61 0.53 -28.96 7.01
C CYS A 61 1.54 -27.81 6.86
N TRP A 62 2.81 -28.13 6.56
CA TRP A 62 3.84 -27.12 6.25
C TRP A 62 3.47 -26.24 5.04
N PHE A 63 2.59 -26.73 4.17
CA PHE A 63 2.09 -25.97 3.01
C PHE A 63 0.85 -25.10 3.32
N ARG A 64 0.52 -24.87 4.61
CA ARG A 64 -0.65 -24.05 4.99
C ARG A 64 -0.59 -22.63 4.43
N SER A 65 0.60 -22.02 4.42
CA SER A 65 0.82 -20.69 3.82
C SER A 65 0.54 -20.63 2.32
N PHE A 66 0.56 -21.78 1.64
CA PHE A 66 0.21 -21.93 0.21
C PHE A 66 -1.25 -22.35 -0.01
N GLY A 67 -2.05 -22.49 1.05
CA GLY A 67 -3.48 -22.81 0.99
C GLY A 67 -3.85 -24.27 1.32
N CYS A 68 -2.90 -25.09 1.80
CA CYS A 68 -3.23 -26.44 2.26
C CYS A 68 -3.90 -26.41 3.64
N ASN A 69 -5.11 -27.00 3.75
CA ASN A 69 -5.85 -27.09 5.02
C ASN A 69 -5.81 -28.48 5.65
N CYS A 70 -4.89 -29.34 5.20
CA CYS A 70 -4.76 -30.68 5.77
C CYS A 70 -4.17 -30.61 7.19
N LEU A 71 -4.72 -31.46 8.06
CA LEU A 71 -4.17 -31.78 9.37
C LEU A 71 -3.62 -33.20 9.29
N TYR A 72 -2.49 -33.45 9.94
CA TYR A 72 -1.83 -34.76 9.94
C TYR A 72 -1.49 -35.17 11.35
N PHE A 73 -1.53 -36.47 11.65
CA PHE A 73 -0.86 -36.92 12.86
C PHE A 73 0.66 -36.82 12.71
N LYS A 74 1.36 -36.55 13.81
CA LYS A 74 2.82 -36.39 13.83
C LYS A 74 3.59 -37.52 13.12
N HIS A 75 3.09 -38.76 13.20
CA HIS A 75 3.72 -39.95 12.61
C HIS A 75 3.29 -40.22 11.15
N GLU A 76 2.20 -39.61 10.66
CA GLU A 76 1.76 -39.70 9.26
C GLU A 76 2.53 -38.75 8.34
N LEU A 77 3.21 -37.77 8.94
CA LEU A 77 4.00 -36.77 8.20
C LEU A 77 5.04 -37.44 7.28
N GLU A 78 5.58 -38.61 7.59
CA GLU A 78 6.61 -39.20 6.73
C GLU A 78 6.03 -39.93 5.51
N ASN A 79 4.93 -40.68 5.68
CA ASN A 79 4.36 -41.52 4.60
C ASN A 79 3.36 -40.75 3.71
N ASN A 80 2.58 -39.83 4.28
CA ASN A 80 1.54 -39.11 3.53
C ASN A 80 2.08 -37.93 2.70
N TYR A 81 3.32 -37.49 2.94
CA TYR A 81 3.94 -36.41 2.16
C TYR A 81 4.18 -36.79 0.70
N VAL A 82 4.64 -38.02 0.43
CA VAL A 82 4.96 -38.45 -0.94
C VAL A 82 3.71 -38.50 -1.82
N LEU A 83 2.60 -39.04 -1.30
CA LEU A 83 1.35 -39.18 -2.04
C LEU A 83 0.70 -37.82 -2.35
N LYS A 84 0.81 -36.86 -1.43
CA LYS A 84 0.25 -35.50 -1.61
C LYS A 84 1.26 -34.50 -2.17
N MET A 85 2.51 -34.89 -2.42
CA MET A 85 3.55 -33.97 -2.89
C MET A 85 3.17 -33.31 -4.21
N LYS A 86 2.52 -34.04 -5.13
CA LYS A 86 2.03 -33.48 -6.40
C LYS A 86 1.04 -32.34 -6.17
N TYR A 87 0.14 -32.50 -5.21
CA TYR A 87 -0.83 -31.46 -4.82
C TYR A 87 -0.12 -30.27 -4.18
N HIS A 88 0.78 -30.50 -3.23
CA HIS A 88 1.57 -29.44 -2.59
C HIS A 88 2.41 -28.66 -3.60
N PHE A 89 3.06 -29.36 -4.54
CA PHE A 89 3.83 -28.73 -5.61
C PHE A 89 2.94 -27.85 -6.48
N HIS A 90 1.73 -28.32 -6.83
CA HIS A 90 0.76 -27.51 -7.57
C HIS A 90 0.35 -26.24 -6.82
N LEU A 91 0.14 -26.30 -5.50
CA LEU A 91 -0.15 -25.12 -4.68
C LEU A 91 1.00 -24.11 -4.72
N VAL A 92 2.24 -24.58 -4.53
CA VAL A 92 3.43 -23.73 -4.57
C VAL A 92 3.59 -23.10 -5.95
N MET A 93 3.48 -23.88 -7.02
CA MET A 93 3.62 -23.37 -8.39
C MET A 93 2.53 -22.36 -8.75
N THR A 94 1.29 -22.61 -8.32
CA THR A 94 0.18 -21.67 -8.50
C THR A 94 0.46 -20.35 -7.79
N LYS A 95 0.89 -20.42 -6.51
CA LYS A 95 1.21 -19.22 -5.74
C LYS A 95 2.39 -18.46 -6.35
N LEU A 96 3.46 -19.17 -6.73
CA LEU A 96 4.63 -18.58 -7.37
C LEU A 96 4.27 -17.89 -8.70
N GLY A 97 3.43 -18.54 -9.52
CA GLY A 97 2.91 -17.94 -10.76
C GLY A 97 2.14 -16.64 -10.50
N SER A 98 1.26 -16.62 -9.49
CA SER A 98 0.54 -15.39 -9.12
C SER A 98 1.48 -14.28 -8.64
N MET A 99 2.51 -14.62 -7.86
CA MET A 99 3.51 -13.65 -7.39
C MET A 99 4.31 -13.08 -8.56
N GLN A 100 4.72 -13.90 -9.52
CA GLN A 100 5.43 -13.45 -10.71
C GLN A 100 4.56 -12.49 -11.55
N GLN A 101 3.27 -12.79 -11.70
CA GLN A 101 2.33 -11.89 -12.38
C GLN A 101 2.21 -10.55 -11.67
N THR A 102 2.05 -10.53 -10.35
CA THR A 102 1.99 -9.28 -9.56
C THR A 102 3.29 -8.48 -9.66
N ILE A 103 4.45 -9.14 -9.58
CA ILE A 103 5.75 -8.47 -9.74
C ILE A 103 5.86 -7.81 -11.11
N ASN A 104 5.50 -8.52 -12.19
CA ASN A 104 5.55 -7.99 -13.54
C ASN A 104 4.61 -6.78 -13.71
N GLN A 105 3.40 -6.84 -13.14
CA GLN A 105 2.45 -5.73 -13.16
C GLN A 105 3.01 -4.50 -12.44
N LEU A 106 3.56 -4.68 -11.24
CA LEU A 106 4.17 -3.59 -10.46
C LEU A 106 5.38 -2.97 -11.17
N GLN A 107 6.19 -3.79 -11.85
CA GLN A 107 7.33 -3.29 -12.63
C GLN A 107 6.87 -2.43 -13.81
N GLU A 108 5.83 -2.86 -14.52
CA GLU A 108 5.28 -2.11 -15.64
C GLU A 108 4.63 -0.80 -15.19
N GLU A 109 3.89 -0.82 -14.09
CA GLU A 109 3.33 0.40 -13.48
C GLU A 109 4.43 1.37 -13.04
N THR A 110 5.48 0.86 -12.39
CA THR A 110 6.65 1.66 -11.99
C THR A 110 7.32 2.31 -13.21
N ARG A 111 7.45 1.57 -14.32
CA ARG A 111 8.01 2.09 -15.58
C ARG A 111 7.14 3.20 -16.15
N ARG A 112 5.82 3.01 -16.18
CA ARG A 112 4.86 4.03 -16.65
C ARG A 112 4.93 5.30 -15.80
N LEU A 113 4.86 5.18 -14.48
CA LEU A 113 4.91 6.32 -13.56
C LEU A 113 6.24 7.09 -13.67
N ARG A 114 7.35 6.41 -13.91
CA ARG A 114 8.65 7.08 -14.16
C ARG A 114 8.64 7.91 -15.44
N LEU A 115 8.08 7.38 -16.53
CA LEU A 115 7.98 8.12 -17.79
C LEU A 115 7.09 9.35 -17.65
N GLU A 116 5.95 9.21 -16.96
CA GLU A 116 5.04 10.33 -16.70
C GLU A 116 5.72 11.41 -15.84
N ASN A 117 6.46 11.02 -14.80
CA ASN A 117 7.24 11.96 -14.00
C ASN A 117 8.28 12.74 -14.81
N ILE A 118 9.00 12.06 -15.72
CA ILE A 118 9.96 12.71 -16.60
C ILE A 118 9.26 13.73 -17.51
N LYS A 119 8.12 13.36 -18.09
CA LYS A 119 7.33 14.25 -18.96
C LYS A 119 6.85 15.49 -18.20
N LEU A 120 6.23 15.29 -17.04
CA LEU A 120 5.76 16.39 -16.20
C LEU A 120 6.90 17.32 -15.78
N LYS A 121 8.06 16.77 -15.43
CA LYS A 121 9.24 17.57 -15.06
C LYS A 121 9.73 18.44 -16.22
N ALA A 122 9.73 17.90 -17.46
CA ALA A 122 10.09 18.67 -18.65
C ALA A 122 9.06 19.77 -18.96
N GLU A 123 7.76 19.48 -18.82
CA GLU A 123 6.69 20.47 -18.99
C GLU A 123 6.79 21.60 -17.96
N MET A 124 7.08 21.28 -16.70
CA MET A 124 7.30 22.29 -15.65
C MET A 124 8.49 23.20 -15.97
N GLU A 125 9.60 22.64 -16.45
CA GLU A 125 10.78 23.44 -16.82
C GLU A 125 10.49 24.37 -18.00
N MET A 126 9.81 23.88 -19.04
CA MET A 126 9.39 24.69 -20.18
C MET A 126 8.44 25.81 -19.76
N ASN A 127 7.43 25.52 -18.95
CA ASN A 127 6.50 26.52 -18.45
C ASN A 127 7.21 27.57 -17.59
N GLY A 128 8.18 27.18 -16.77
CA GLY A 128 9.01 28.12 -16.00
C GLY A 128 9.79 29.08 -16.90
N LYS A 129 10.40 28.58 -17.99
CA LYS A 129 11.10 29.41 -18.98
C LYS A 129 10.16 30.40 -19.68
N ILE A 130 8.98 29.92 -20.12
CA ILE A 130 7.96 30.76 -20.77
C ILE A 130 7.46 31.86 -19.83
N GLN A 131 7.20 31.53 -18.56
CA GLN A 131 6.78 32.51 -17.57
C GLN A 131 7.86 33.56 -17.34
N TYR A 132 9.12 33.13 -17.19
CA TYR A 132 10.25 34.04 -17.01
C TYR A 132 10.40 35.01 -18.19
N GLU A 133 10.34 34.50 -19.44
CA GLU A 133 10.42 35.33 -20.64
C GLU A 133 9.25 36.32 -20.74
N THR A 134 8.05 35.88 -20.36
CA THR A 134 6.85 36.73 -20.34
C THR A 134 6.98 37.86 -19.33
N VAL A 135 7.48 37.57 -18.13
CA VAL A 135 7.75 38.58 -17.09
C VAL A 135 8.78 39.59 -17.57
N LEU A 136 9.86 39.15 -18.23
CA LEU A 136 10.86 40.05 -18.80
C LEU A 136 10.25 40.98 -19.86
N LYS A 137 9.40 40.47 -20.76
CA LYS A 137 8.72 41.30 -21.77
C LYS A 137 7.85 42.38 -21.12
N ILE A 138 7.02 42.00 -20.14
CA ILE A 138 6.16 42.92 -19.39
C ILE A 138 7.01 43.97 -18.64
N GLN A 139 8.15 43.58 -18.06
CA GLN A 139 9.04 44.52 -17.39
C GLN A 139 9.65 45.55 -18.36
N CYS A 140 10.07 45.13 -19.55
CA CYS A 140 10.55 46.02 -20.60
C CYS A 140 9.45 46.99 -21.05
N GLU A 141 8.25 46.51 -21.34
CA GLU A 141 7.11 47.34 -21.73
C GLU A 141 6.76 48.38 -20.64
N ASN A 142 6.72 47.95 -19.38
CA ASN A 142 6.49 48.85 -18.23
C ASN A 142 7.58 49.93 -18.10
N ALA A 143 8.85 49.60 -18.37
CA ALA A 143 9.93 50.57 -18.34
C ALA A 143 9.78 51.63 -19.45
N ILE A 144 9.41 51.21 -20.66
CA ILE A 144 9.14 52.10 -21.80
C ILE A 144 7.96 53.04 -21.46
N LEU A 145 6.85 52.49 -20.97
CA LEU A 145 5.67 53.28 -20.60
C LEU A 145 5.99 54.30 -19.50
N LYS A 146 6.77 53.91 -18.50
CA LYS A 146 7.21 54.80 -17.42
C LYS A 146 8.05 55.97 -17.97
N GLN A 147 8.94 55.70 -18.93
CA GLN A 147 9.75 56.74 -19.55
C GLN A 147 8.90 57.70 -20.39
N GLN A 148 7.93 57.20 -21.14
CA GLN A 148 6.98 58.03 -21.91
C GLN A 148 6.14 58.93 -20.99
N LEU A 149 5.67 58.42 -19.86
CA LEU A 149 4.92 59.19 -18.87
C LEU A 149 5.77 60.35 -18.30
N LEU A 150 7.02 60.09 -17.91
CA LEU A 150 7.93 61.14 -17.44
C LEU A 150 8.17 62.22 -18.50
N GLN A 151 8.31 61.81 -19.77
CA GLN A 151 8.53 62.72 -20.88
C GLN A 151 7.30 63.60 -21.14
N GLN A 152 6.10 63.04 -21.10
CA GLN A 152 4.85 63.83 -21.17
C GLN A 152 4.73 64.81 -20.01
N GLN A 153 5.08 64.39 -18.80
CA GLN A 153 5.01 65.23 -17.60
C GLN A 153 5.98 66.43 -17.69
N TYR A 154 7.17 66.21 -18.24
CA TYR A 154 8.13 67.28 -18.55
C TYR A 154 7.58 68.28 -19.57
N ILE A 155 6.96 67.80 -20.64
CA ILE A 155 6.35 68.65 -21.69
C ILE A 155 5.23 69.52 -21.10
N LEU A 156 4.34 68.93 -20.29
CA LEU A 156 3.25 69.66 -19.63
C LEU A 156 3.78 70.77 -18.71
N ASN A 157 4.74 70.45 -17.85
CA ASN A 157 5.35 71.43 -16.93
C ASN A 157 6.09 72.56 -17.66
N SER A 158 6.68 72.28 -18.83
CA SER A 158 7.40 73.28 -19.65
C SER A 158 6.43 74.25 -20.34
N ASN A 159 5.24 73.77 -20.73
CA ASN A 159 4.21 74.59 -21.35
C ASN A 159 3.53 75.55 -20.35
N ASP A 160 3.40 75.15 -19.08
CA ASP A 160 2.84 76.00 -18.02
C ASP A 160 3.76 77.20 -17.64
N GLN A 161 5.07 77.11 -17.88
CA GLN A 161 6.02 78.20 -17.62
C GLN A 161 6.13 79.25 -18.74
N GLN A 162 5.58 78.98 -19.94
CA GLN A 162 5.59 79.93 -21.06
C GLN A 162 4.34 80.82 -21.16
N VAL A 163 3.31 80.60 -20.33
CA VAL A 163 2.13 81.46 -20.29
C VAL A 163 2.38 82.68 -19.39
N CYS A 164 3.11 83.67 -19.91
CA CYS A 164 3.22 84.99 -19.30
C CYS A 164 2.01 85.86 -19.70
N PRO A 165 1.36 86.59 -18.76
CA PRO A 165 0.15 87.34 -19.05
C PRO A 165 0.50 88.64 -19.80
N ILE A 166 0.26 88.68 -21.12
CA ILE A 166 0.26 89.96 -21.82
C ILE A 166 -1.01 90.71 -21.43
N GLN A 167 -0.77 91.80 -20.71
CA GLN A 167 -1.70 92.76 -20.14
C GLN A 167 -2.68 93.29 -21.19
N SER A 168 -4.00 93.21 -20.90
CA SER A 168 -4.99 93.98 -21.64
C SER A 168 -5.01 95.42 -21.09
N SER A 169 -4.39 96.34 -21.82
CA SER A 169 -4.60 97.77 -21.63
C SER A 169 -6.00 98.12 -22.11
N ALA A 170 -6.88 98.42 -21.15
CA ALA A 170 -8.22 98.93 -21.40
C ALA A 170 -8.13 100.37 -21.92
N THR A 171 -8.25 100.58 -23.23
CA THR A 171 -8.51 101.92 -23.79
C THR A 171 -10.02 102.17 -23.76
N LYS A 172 -10.37 103.09 -22.87
CA LYS A 172 -11.70 103.62 -22.57
C LYS A 172 -12.35 104.20 -23.83
N LYS A 173 -13.59 103.77 -24.10
CA LYS A 173 -14.53 104.41 -25.02
C LYS A 173 -14.63 105.93 -24.75
N ARG A 174 -14.56 106.74 -25.79
CA ARG A 174 -15.44 107.91 -25.93
C ARG A 174 -15.91 108.02 -27.38
N ASN A 175 -17.19 108.32 -27.45
CA ASN A 175 -18.09 108.24 -28.58
C ASN A 175 -18.43 109.69 -28.99
N ILE A 176 -18.72 109.89 -30.27
CA ILE A 176 -19.78 110.78 -30.82
C ILE A 176 -19.42 112.26 -31.11
N ILE A 177 -19.66 112.57 -32.40
CA ILE A 177 -19.81 113.84 -33.17
C ILE A 177 -18.52 114.57 -33.57
#